data_AF-A0A0A9FEH6-F1
#
_entry.id   AF-A0A0A9FEH6-F1
#
_cell.length_a   1.000
_cell.length_b   1.000
_cell.length_c   1.000
_cell.angle_alpha   90.00
_cell.angle_beta   90.00
_cell.angle_gamma   90.00
#
_symmetry.space_group_name_H-M   'P 1'
#
loop_
_entity.id
_entity.type
_entity.pdbx_description
1 polymer ?
#
loop_
_entity_poly.entity_id
_entity_poly.type
_entity_poly.pdbx_seq_one_letter_code
_entity_poly.pdbx_strand_id
1 'polypeptide(L)'
;MEDPASSSATPDPPPPEDDSWVLLPASEVEGARAPKVFHWEDLQQELARLWSLSSALQPARDRKAHLTARLESALEARREFVQQDNELAEMRQKLQGHADHIGNLKIRTKEMSEDVEDQREQLCVKIRTLSVASKTLEAACSKLEEANKLLSGENGGGQLKNLEQKLRMRQQHMITQVAQIYPVRPLDEQSPGHKPGLTSNIVKTGNAESMLPNGSQSRPLGILDLQLSKLSVKKTGYFSDKTEFQKSSTVLGYAAHAVSLIASYLNVPLRYPLRFGGSRSYVLDHAPSVEPSSMTAVVSSVPPSTRMRTMEFPLFFDGQETTRSAYAIFLLNKDIEQLLNYIGAESLGPRHVLANLKQLTTIIQSQQYVSID
;
A
#
# COMPACT_ATOMS: atom_id res chain seq x y z
N MET A 1 5.49 -43.72 -23.78
CA MET A 1 6.41 -44.43 -22.88
C MET A 1 5.55 -44.83 -21.70
N GLU A 2 5.14 -46.07 -21.49
CA GLU A 2 5.54 -47.37 -22.04
C GLU A 2 4.31 -48.29 -22.18
N ASP A 3 4.51 -49.42 -22.85
CA ASP A 3 3.56 -50.28 -23.57
C ASP A 3 2.52 -51.07 -22.75
N PRO A 4 1.40 -51.50 -23.39
CA PRO A 4 0.52 -52.55 -22.89
C PRO A 4 0.98 -53.94 -23.38
N ALA A 5 1.28 -54.86 -22.46
CA ALA A 5 1.68 -56.23 -22.79
C ALA A 5 0.48 -57.18 -22.93
N SER A 6 0.33 -57.72 -24.15
CA SER A 6 0.14 -59.13 -24.55
C SER A 6 -0.63 -60.08 -23.59
N SER A 7 -1.82 -60.54 -23.99
CA SER A 7 -2.06 -61.79 -24.77
C SER A 7 -1.87 -63.10 -24.00
N SER A 8 -2.97 -63.81 -23.73
CA SER A 8 -3.02 -65.27 -23.94
C SER A 8 -4.46 -65.71 -24.18
N ALA A 9 -4.74 -66.05 -25.44
CA ALA A 9 -5.93 -66.76 -25.87
C ALA A 9 -5.81 -68.22 -25.43
N THR A 10 -6.81 -68.73 -24.71
CA THR A 10 -6.97 -70.16 -24.44
C THR A 10 -7.44 -70.87 -25.72
N PRO A 11 -6.81 -71.98 -26.13
CA PRO A 11 -7.18 -72.69 -27.36
C PRO A 11 -8.49 -73.49 -27.19
N ASP A 12 -9.29 -73.48 -28.24
CA ASP A 12 -10.51 -74.30 -28.38
C ASP A 12 -10.23 -75.81 -28.16
N PRO A 13 -11.19 -76.58 -27.62
CA PRO A 13 -11.06 -78.02 -27.51
C PRO A 13 -11.13 -78.70 -28.89
N PRO A 14 -10.36 -79.78 -29.13
CA PRO A 14 -10.38 -80.49 -30.41
C PRO A 14 -11.71 -81.25 -30.62
N PRO A 15 -12.13 -81.46 -31.88
CA PRO A 15 -13.36 -82.20 -32.20
C PRO A 15 -13.21 -83.69 -31.89
N PRO A 16 -14.32 -84.43 -31.68
CA PRO A 16 -14.28 -85.84 -31.34
C PRO A 16 -13.76 -86.66 -32.54
N GLU A 17 -12.68 -87.42 -32.33
CA GLU A 17 -12.17 -88.35 -33.32
C GLU A 17 -13.14 -89.50 -33.55
N ASP A 18 -13.31 -89.79 -34.84
CA ASP A 18 -14.18 -90.77 -35.47
C ASP A 18 -14.10 -92.18 -34.87
N ASP A 19 -15.22 -92.89 -34.99
CA ASP A 19 -15.40 -94.32 -34.79
C ASP A 19 -14.40 -95.15 -35.62
N SER A 20 -13.16 -95.21 -35.15
CA SER A 20 -12.12 -96.07 -35.70
C SER A 20 -12.36 -97.50 -35.21
N TRP A 21 -13.05 -98.28 -36.03
CA TRP A 21 -13.09 -99.73 -35.88
C TRP A 21 -11.65 -100.26 -35.95
N VAL A 22 -11.07 -100.60 -34.79
CA VAL A 22 -9.79 -101.31 -34.73
C VAL A 22 -10.00 -102.70 -35.35
N LEU A 23 -9.56 -102.85 -36.59
CA LEU A 23 -9.40 -104.13 -37.27
C LEU A 23 -8.31 -104.93 -36.53
N LEU A 24 -8.73 -105.79 -35.60
CA LEU A 24 -7.81 -106.75 -35.00
C LEU A 24 -7.31 -107.72 -36.09
N PRO A 25 -5.98 -107.88 -36.27
CA PRO A 25 -5.43 -108.82 -37.23
C PRO A 25 -5.84 -110.24 -36.84
N ALA A 26 -6.18 -111.08 -37.82
CA ALA A 26 -6.67 -112.46 -37.62
C ALA A 26 -5.71 -113.35 -36.79
N SER A 27 -4.48 -112.89 -36.54
CA SER A 27 -3.47 -113.51 -35.67
C SER A 27 -3.82 -113.51 -34.17
N GLU A 28 -4.66 -112.59 -33.68
CA GLU A 28 -4.96 -112.43 -32.25
C GLU A 28 -6.29 -113.05 -31.82
N VAL A 29 -7.01 -113.67 -32.76
CA VAL A 29 -8.20 -114.48 -32.46
C VAL A 29 -7.75 -115.90 -32.15
N GLU A 30 -7.80 -116.30 -30.88
CA GLU A 30 -7.55 -117.68 -30.44
C GLU A 30 -8.40 -118.67 -31.26
N GLY A 31 -7.75 -119.50 -32.08
CA GLY A 31 -8.37 -120.56 -32.89
C GLY A 31 -8.31 -120.39 -34.42
N ALA A 32 -7.80 -119.27 -34.95
CA ALA A 32 -7.88 -118.98 -36.39
C ALA A 32 -6.95 -119.81 -37.31
N ARG A 33 -5.90 -120.49 -36.79
CA ARG A 33 -4.89 -121.21 -37.61
C ARG A 33 -4.87 -122.74 -37.46
N ALA A 34 -5.81 -123.33 -36.71
CA ALA A 34 -5.95 -124.78 -36.59
C ALA A 34 -7.45 -125.12 -36.47
N PRO A 35 -8.15 -125.46 -37.57
CA PRO A 35 -9.51 -125.94 -37.46
C PRO A 35 -9.48 -127.26 -36.71
N LYS A 36 -10.17 -127.35 -35.56
CA LYS A 36 -10.39 -128.65 -34.93
C LYS A 36 -11.19 -129.52 -35.91
N VAL A 37 -10.57 -130.57 -36.44
CA VAL A 37 -11.22 -131.58 -37.28
C VAL A 37 -11.84 -132.62 -36.35
N PHE A 38 -13.16 -132.74 -36.37
CA PHE A 38 -13.92 -133.62 -35.48
C PHE A 38 -14.30 -134.92 -36.18
N HIS A 39 -14.28 -136.06 -35.47
CA HIS A 39 -14.92 -137.29 -35.93
C HIS A 39 -16.45 -137.13 -35.85
N TRP A 40 -17.19 -137.76 -36.76
CA TRP A 40 -18.64 -137.59 -36.91
C TRP A 40 -19.43 -137.87 -35.61
N GLU A 41 -18.92 -138.76 -34.77
CA GLU A 41 -19.50 -139.16 -33.48
C GLU A 41 -19.37 -138.06 -32.40
N ASP A 42 -18.39 -137.16 -32.51
CA ASP A 42 -18.12 -136.08 -31.54
C ASP A 42 -18.74 -134.73 -31.94
N LEU A 43 -19.22 -134.61 -33.19
CA LEU A 43 -19.83 -133.38 -33.74
C LEU A 43 -20.99 -132.90 -32.85
N GLN A 44 -21.80 -133.83 -32.35
CA GLN A 44 -22.96 -133.51 -31.52
C GLN A 44 -22.55 -132.93 -30.15
N GLN A 45 -21.42 -133.37 -29.61
CA GLN A 45 -20.88 -132.91 -28.33
C GLN A 45 -20.21 -131.54 -28.45
N GLU A 46 -19.50 -131.27 -29.55
CA GLU A 46 -18.89 -129.96 -29.81
C GLU A 46 -19.93 -128.93 -30.28
N LEU A 47 -20.99 -129.33 -30.99
CA LEU A 47 -22.16 -128.48 -31.22
C LEU A 47 -22.86 -128.16 -29.89
N ALA A 48 -23.06 -129.13 -29.00
CA ALA A 48 -23.61 -128.88 -27.67
C ALA A 48 -22.72 -127.92 -26.84
N ARG A 49 -21.39 -128.02 -26.97
CA ARG A 49 -20.43 -127.10 -26.33
C ARG A 49 -20.48 -125.69 -26.94
N LEU A 50 -20.55 -125.56 -28.26
CA LEU A 50 -20.69 -124.26 -28.92
C LEU A 50 -22.05 -123.63 -28.62
N TRP A 51 -23.11 -124.43 -28.53
CA TRP A 51 -24.43 -123.99 -28.07
C TRP A 51 -24.41 -123.59 -26.59
N SER A 52 -23.67 -124.27 -25.72
CA SER A 52 -23.52 -123.87 -24.31
C SER A 52 -22.69 -122.61 -24.15
N LEU A 53 -21.63 -122.44 -24.95
CA LEU A 53 -20.80 -121.22 -24.98
C LEU A 53 -21.56 -120.03 -25.59
N SER A 54 -22.30 -120.24 -26.68
CA SER A 54 -23.15 -119.22 -27.31
C SER A 54 -24.32 -118.83 -26.40
N SER A 55 -24.94 -119.81 -25.73
CA SER A 55 -25.99 -119.55 -24.73
C SER A 55 -25.45 -118.95 -23.44
N ALA A 56 -24.16 -119.10 -23.10
CA ALA A 56 -23.49 -118.39 -22.00
C ALA A 56 -22.99 -116.99 -22.40
N LEU A 57 -22.68 -116.77 -23.69
CA LEU A 57 -22.22 -115.48 -24.21
C LEU A 57 -23.32 -114.41 -24.17
N GLN A 58 -24.57 -114.77 -24.44
CA GLN A 58 -25.69 -113.81 -24.37
C GLN A 58 -25.91 -113.26 -22.94
N PRO A 59 -26.05 -114.09 -21.88
CA PRO A 59 -26.07 -113.63 -20.50
C PRO A 59 -24.82 -112.84 -20.10
N ALA A 60 -23.65 -113.19 -20.63
CA ALA A 60 -22.42 -112.43 -20.37
C ALA A 60 -22.45 -111.03 -21.02
N ARG A 61 -23.00 -110.91 -22.24
CA ARG A 61 -23.24 -109.62 -22.91
C ARG A 61 -24.29 -108.79 -22.20
N ASP A 62 -25.38 -109.41 -21.75
CA ASP A 62 -26.42 -108.73 -20.98
C ASP A 62 -25.88 -108.23 -19.63
N ARG A 63 -25.04 -109.04 -18.95
CA ARG A 63 -24.32 -108.61 -17.74
C ARG A 63 -23.36 -107.46 -18.02
N LYS A 64 -22.62 -107.50 -19.14
CA LYS A 64 -21.75 -106.38 -19.55
C LYS A 64 -22.58 -105.11 -19.76
N ALA A 65 -23.67 -105.19 -20.52
CA ALA A 65 -24.56 -104.05 -20.78
C ALA A 65 -25.21 -103.50 -19.50
N HIS A 66 -25.60 -104.39 -18.58
CA HIS A 66 -26.13 -104.00 -17.27
C HIS A 66 -25.06 -103.31 -16.41
N LEU A 67 -23.83 -103.80 -16.41
CA LEU A 67 -22.72 -103.17 -15.69
C LEU A 67 -22.33 -101.83 -16.31
N THR A 68 -22.32 -101.69 -17.64
CA THR A 68 -22.05 -100.41 -18.29
C THR A 68 -23.14 -99.39 -17.96
N ALA A 69 -24.42 -99.77 -18.03
CA ALA A 69 -25.52 -98.89 -17.64
C ALA A 69 -25.47 -98.48 -16.15
N ARG A 70 -25.05 -99.39 -15.25
CA ARG A 70 -24.83 -99.09 -13.83
C ARG A 70 -23.62 -98.19 -13.59
N LEU A 71 -22.55 -98.34 -14.37
CA LEU A 71 -21.39 -97.45 -14.30
C LEU A 71 -21.73 -96.06 -14.83
N GLU A 72 -22.45 -95.97 -15.95
CA GLU A 72 -22.90 -94.70 -16.52
C GLU A 72 -23.81 -93.95 -15.56
N SER A 73 -24.80 -94.61 -14.93
CA SER A 73 -25.65 -93.95 -13.94
C SER A 73 -24.89 -93.51 -12.69
N ALA A 74 -23.90 -94.29 -12.23
CA ALA A 74 -23.04 -93.91 -11.11
C ALA A 74 -22.08 -92.76 -11.48
N LEU A 75 -21.59 -92.72 -12.72
CA LEU A 75 -20.78 -91.63 -13.23
C LEU A 75 -21.60 -90.35 -13.36
N GLU A 76 -22.84 -90.43 -13.84
CA GLU A 76 -23.71 -89.27 -13.98
C GLU A 76 -24.08 -88.67 -12.63
N ALA A 77 -24.48 -89.50 -11.66
CA ALA A 77 -24.70 -89.05 -10.29
C ALA A 77 -23.44 -88.40 -9.68
N ARG A 78 -22.24 -88.89 -10.04
CA ARG A 78 -20.97 -88.29 -9.60
C ARG A 78 -20.67 -86.97 -10.32
N ARG A 79 -21.01 -86.83 -11.61
CA ARG A 79 -20.84 -85.55 -12.35
C ARG A 79 -21.71 -84.46 -11.74
N GLU A 80 -22.98 -84.76 -11.48
CA GLU A 80 -23.92 -83.82 -10.84
C GLU A 80 -23.40 -83.36 -9.47
N PHE A 81 -22.92 -84.30 -8.66
CA PHE A 81 -22.32 -83.99 -7.36
C PHE A 81 -21.08 -83.07 -7.49
N VAL A 82 -20.18 -83.37 -8.43
CA VAL A 82 -18.98 -82.54 -8.66
C VAL A 82 -19.36 -81.16 -9.18
N GLN A 83 -20.37 -81.05 -10.05
CA GLN A 83 -20.86 -79.76 -10.53
C GLN A 83 -21.41 -78.90 -9.38
N GLN A 84 -22.22 -79.48 -8.51
CA GLN A 84 -22.75 -78.79 -7.33
C GLN A 84 -21.64 -78.32 -6.38
N ASP A 85 -20.62 -79.16 -6.13
CA ASP A 85 -19.51 -78.78 -5.26
C ASP A 85 -18.65 -77.66 -5.89
N ASN A 86 -18.47 -77.68 -7.22
CA ASN A 86 -17.80 -76.59 -7.95
C ASN A 86 -18.59 -75.27 -7.85
N GLU A 87 -19.91 -75.29 -8.04
CA GLU A 87 -20.76 -74.10 -7.89
C GLU A 87 -20.68 -73.54 -6.46
N LEU A 88 -20.72 -74.41 -5.45
CA LEU A 88 -20.54 -74.01 -4.05
C LEU A 88 -19.14 -73.44 -3.79
N ALA A 89 -18.09 -74.01 -4.40
CA ALA A 89 -16.73 -73.50 -4.29
C ALA A 89 -16.60 -72.09 -4.90
N GLU A 90 -17.20 -71.84 -6.06
CA GLU A 90 -17.23 -70.50 -6.67
C GLU A 90 -17.98 -69.50 -5.79
N MET A 91 -19.14 -69.88 -5.24
CA MET A 91 -19.89 -69.02 -4.34
C MET A 91 -19.09 -68.70 -3.07
N ARG A 92 -18.39 -69.67 -2.50
CA ARG A 92 -17.49 -69.47 -1.35
C ARG A 92 -16.36 -68.51 -1.70
N GLN A 93 -15.75 -68.65 -2.88
CA GLN A 93 -14.69 -67.74 -3.33
C GLN A 93 -15.20 -66.31 -3.52
N LYS A 94 -16.37 -66.13 -4.13
CA LYS A 94 -17.01 -64.82 -4.29
C LYS A 94 -17.32 -64.18 -2.93
N LEU A 95 -17.88 -64.96 -1.99
CA LEU A 95 -18.14 -64.49 -0.63
C LEU A 95 -16.87 -64.12 0.11
N GLN A 96 -15.79 -64.89 -0.04
CA GLN A 96 -14.49 -64.55 0.53
C GLN A 96 -13.95 -63.24 -0.05
N GLY A 97 -14.01 -63.05 -1.37
CA GLY A 97 -13.60 -61.80 -2.01
C GLY A 97 -14.42 -60.59 -1.54
N HIS A 98 -15.72 -60.76 -1.33
CA HIS A 98 -16.59 -59.73 -0.75
C HIS A 98 -16.23 -59.45 0.72
N ALA A 99 -15.94 -60.47 1.52
CA ALA A 99 -15.54 -60.32 2.91
C ALA A 99 -14.20 -59.56 3.03
N ASP A 100 -13.22 -59.89 2.20
CA ASP A 100 -11.92 -59.20 2.15
C ASP A 100 -12.09 -57.75 1.70
N HIS A 101 -12.93 -57.49 0.70
CA HIS A 101 -13.23 -56.13 0.25
C HIS A 101 -13.89 -55.30 1.35
N ILE A 102 -14.89 -55.83 2.06
CA ILE A 102 -15.52 -55.17 3.20
C ILE A 102 -14.50 -54.92 4.32
N GLY A 103 -13.61 -55.87 4.59
CA GLY A 103 -12.50 -55.71 5.53
C GLY A 103 -11.58 -54.54 5.17
N ASN A 104 -11.16 -54.46 3.92
CA ASN A 104 -10.33 -53.37 3.39
C ASN A 104 -11.04 -52.02 3.45
N LEU A 105 -12.33 -51.97 3.09
CA LEU A 105 -13.13 -50.76 3.20
C LEU A 105 -13.22 -50.29 4.65
N LYS A 106 -13.44 -51.21 5.61
CA LYS A 106 -13.50 -50.89 7.04
C LYS A 106 -12.20 -50.30 7.56
N ILE A 107 -11.06 -50.88 7.18
CA ILE A 107 -9.73 -50.37 7.54
C ILE A 107 -9.57 -48.95 6.98
N ARG A 108 -9.81 -48.75 5.67
CA ARG A 108 -9.70 -47.43 5.03
C ARG A 108 -10.60 -46.38 5.69
N THR A 109 -11.84 -46.74 6.04
CA THR A 109 -12.74 -45.81 6.74
C THR A 109 -12.24 -45.44 8.13
N LYS A 110 -11.60 -46.37 8.84
CA LYS A 110 -11.00 -46.12 10.15
C LYS A 110 -9.80 -45.19 10.04
N GLU A 111 -8.90 -45.46 9.09
CA GLU A 111 -7.74 -44.61 8.80
C GLU A 111 -8.19 -43.17 8.46
N MET A 112 -9.15 -43.01 7.54
CA MET A 112 -9.69 -41.68 7.21
C MET A 112 -10.36 -41.00 8.40
N SER A 113 -11.00 -41.74 9.30
CA SER A 113 -11.59 -41.15 10.51
C SER A 113 -10.53 -40.68 11.51
N GLU A 114 -9.44 -41.43 11.67
CA GLU A 114 -8.29 -41.06 12.51
C GLU A 114 -7.59 -39.80 11.95
N ASP A 115 -7.36 -39.75 10.63
CA ASP A 115 -6.80 -38.56 9.97
C ASP A 115 -7.64 -37.30 10.20
N VAL A 116 -8.97 -37.42 10.18
CA VAL A 116 -9.89 -36.30 10.46
C VAL A 116 -9.81 -35.86 11.92
N GLU A 117 -9.67 -36.80 12.87
CA GLU A 117 -9.48 -36.49 14.28
C GLU A 117 -8.16 -35.76 14.51
N ASP A 118 -7.06 -36.23 13.92
CA ASP A 118 -5.74 -35.57 14.00
C ASP A 118 -5.78 -34.13 13.44
N GLN A 119 -6.42 -33.93 12.29
CA GLN A 119 -6.60 -32.60 11.72
C GLN A 119 -7.43 -31.69 12.64
N ARG A 120 -8.49 -32.22 13.25
CA ARG A 120 -9.32 -31.48 14.20
C ARG A 120 -8.51 -31.07 15.43
N GLU A 121 -7.67 -31.94 15.97
CA GLU A 121 -6.80 -31.62 17.10
C GLU A 121 -5.79 -30.52 16.76
N GLN A 122 -5.15 -30.61 15.58
CA GLN A 122 -4.24 -29.58 15.08
C GLN A 122 -4.94 -28.23 14.93
N LEU A 123 -6.17 -28.21 14.38
CA LEU A 123 -6.96 -26.99 14.28
C LEU A 123 -7.31 -26.43 15.66
N CYS A 124 -7.66 -27.26 16.64
CA CYS A 124 -7.87 -26.82 18.01
C CYS A 124 -6.63 -26.15 18.62
N VAL A 125 -5.43 -26.68 18.36
CA VAL A 125 -4.17 -26.04 18.80
C VAL A 125 -4.00 -24.67 18.13
N LYS A 126 -4.18 -24.58 16.81
CA LYS A 126 -4.10 -23.31 16.06
C LYS A 126 -5.11 -22.27 16.55
N ILE A 127 -6.34 -22.67 16.85
CA ILE A 127 -7.36 -21.76 17.40
C ILE A 127 -6.94 -21.23 18.77
N ARG A 128 -6.38 -22.09 19.64
CA ARG A 128 -5.88 -21.66 20.97
C ARG A 128 -4.72 -20.68 20.84
N THR A 129 -3.76 -20.93 19.97
CA THR A 129 -2.61 -20.02 19.77
C THR A 129 -3.06 -18.67 19.20
N LEU A 130 -3.98 -18.67 18.23
CA LEU A 130 -4.57 -17.44 17.69
C LEU A 130 -5.35 -16.66 18.75
N SER A 131 -6.10 -17.33 19.63
CA SER A 131 -6.80 -16.66 20.73
C SER A 131 -5.83 -15.96 21.69
N VAL A 132 -4.72 -16.61 22.04
CA VAL A 132 -3.67 -15.99 22.86
C VAL A 132 -3.06 -14.80 22.15
N ALA A 133 -2.71 -14.93 20.87
CA ALA A 133 -2.17 -13.83 20.06
C ALA A 133 -3.14 -12.65 19.99
N SER A 134 -4.44 -12.91 19.80
CA SER A 134 -5.48 -11.88 19.80
C SER A 134 -5.54 -11.11 21.11
N LYS A 135 -5.49 -11.81 22.27
CA LYS A 135 -5.48 -11.15 23.59
C LYS A 135 -4.21 -10.33 23.81
N THR A 136 -3.06 -10.83 23.35
CA THR A 136 -1.81 -10.06 23.45
C THR A 136 -1.83 -8.81 22.59
N LEU A 137 -2.43 -8.90 21.40
CA LEU A 137 -2.61 -7.76 20.50
C LEU A 137 -3.55 -6.73 21.12
N GLU A 138 -4.69 -7.17 21.67
CA GLU A 138 -5.64 -6.30 22.37
C GLU A 138 -4.97 -5.55 23.53
N ALA A 139 -4.21 -6.26 24.36
CA ALA A 139 -3.45 -5.65 25.45
C ALA A 139 -2.38 -4.66 24.94
N ALA A 140 -1.74 -4.93 23.81
CA ALA A 140 -0.77 -4.00 23.21
C ALA A 140 -1.47 -2.74 22.66
N CYS A 141 -2.62 -2.89 22.00
CA CYS A 141 -3.44 -1.79 21.52
C CYS A 141 -3.91 -0.89 22.67
N SER A 142 -4.41 -1.47 23.78
CA SER A 142 -4.81 -0.69 24.96
C SER A 142 -3.64 0.09 25.57
N LYS A 143 -2.47 -0.53 25.69
CA LYS A 143 -1.25 0.16 26.17
C LYS A 143 -0.84 1.32 25.26
N LEU A 144 -0.95 1.15 23.95
CA LEU A 144 -0.67 2.21 22.99
C LEU A 144 -1.67 3.36 23.14
N GLU A 145 -2.96 3.05 23.29
CA GLU A 145 -3.99 4.05 23.52
C GLU A 145 -3.77 4.84 24.82
N GLU A 146 -3.39 4.16 25.91
CA GLU A 146 -3.00 4.80 27.16
C GLU A 146 -1.78 5.72 26.99
N ALA A 147 -0.74 5.26 26.29
CA ALA A 147 0.43 6.09 25.99
C ALA A 147 0.06 7.32 25.16
N ASN A 148 -0.80 7.18 24.15
CA ASN A 148 -1.31 8.31 23.36
C ASN A 148 -2.13 9.29 24.20
N LYS A 149 -2.96 8.80 25.13
CA LYS A 149 -3.71 9.64 26.08
C LYS A 149 -2.77 10.41 27.01
N LEU A 150 -1.72 9.76 27.52
CA LEU A 150 -0.70 10.43 28.34
C LEU A 150 0.07 11.49 27.55
N LEU A 151 0.42 11.20 26.29
CA LEU A 151 1.10 12.15 25.41
C LEU A 151 0.20 13.31 24.98
N SER A 152 -1.09 13.08 24.75
CA SER A 152 -2.02 14.14 24.31
C SER A 152 -2.60 14.93 25.48
N GLY A 153 -2.54 14.38 26.69
CA GLY A 153 -3.11 14.96 27.90
C GLY A 153 -2.35 16.18 28.42
N GLU A 154 -2.88 16.73 29.52
CA GLU A 154 -2.36 17.91 30.20
C GLU A 154 -0.94 17.74 30.78
N ASN A 155 -0.41 16.52 30.87
CA ASN A 155 0.98 16.27 31.33
C ASN A 155 1.94 15.97 30.18
N GLY A 156 1.45 15.88 28.94
CA GLY A 156 2.26 15.64 27.74
C GLY A 156 2.30 16.86 26.83
N GLY A 157 2.06 16.65 25.54
CA GLY A 157 1.99 17.67 24.49
C GLY A 157 0.86 18.69 24.67
N GLY A 158 -0.13 18.44 25.54
CA GLY A 158 -1.15 19.42 25.88
C GLY A 158 -0.58 20.69 26.52
N GLN A 159 0.44 20.57 27.39
CA GLN A 159 1.11 21.74 27.97
C GLN A 159 1.86 22.55 26.93
N LEU A 160 2.53 21.86 26.00
CA LEU A 160 3.25 22.51 24.92
C LEU A 160 2.28 23.28 24.02
N LYS A 161 1.15 22.68 23.63
CA LYS A 161 0.09 23.37 22.87
C LYS A 161 -0.45 24.58 23.63
N ASN A 162 -0.67 24.47 24.94
CA ASN A 162 -1.12 25.59 25.78
C ASN A 162 -0.07 26.72 25.86
N LEU A 163 1.21 26.37 26.03
CA LEU A 163 2.32 27.33 26.04
C LEU A 163 2.52 27.99 24.68
N GLU A 164 2.42 27.23 23.60
CA GLU A 164 2.46 27.75 22.23
C GLU A 164 1.31 28.74 21.99
N GLN A 165 0.08 28.39 22.42
CA GLN A 165 -1.06 29.29 22.33
C GLN A 165 -0.84 30.57 23.14
N LYS A 166 -0.34 30.48 24.38
CA LYS A 166 0.02 31.65 25.20
C LYS A 166 1.10 32.51 24.54
N LEU A 167 2.10 31.89 23.92
CA LEU A 167 3.15 32.59 23.18
C LEU A 167 2.57 33.32 21.96
N ARG A 168 1.72 32.65 21.17
CA ARG A 168 1.02 33.24 20.02
C ARG A 168 0.14 34.42 20.43
N MET A 169 -0.62 34.29 21.53
CA MET A 169 -1.40 35.38 22.10
C MET A 169 -0.53 36.57 22.50
N ARG A 170 0.63 36.32 23.12
CA ARG A 170 1.59 37.37 23.46
C ARG A 170 2.17 38.05 22.22
N GLN A 171 2.58 37.27 21.22
CA GLN A 171 3.09 37.77 19.94
C GLN A 171 2.05 38.65 19.24
N GLN A 172 0.81 38.16 19.15
CA GLN A 172 -0.31 38.92 18.61
C GLN A 172 -0.53 40.24 19.35
N HIS A 173 -0.54 40.22 20.68
CA HIS A 173 -0.70 41.44 21.48
C HIS A 173 0.41 42.45 21.21
N MET A 174 1.67 42.01 21.23
CA MET A 174 2.84 42.88 21.01
C MET A 174 2.86 43.45 19.58
N ILE A 175 2.52 42.66 18.57
CA ILE A 175 2.46 43.10 17.18
C ILE A 175 1.26 44.03 16.94
N THR A 176 0.16 43.83 17.68
CA THR A 176 -0.97 44.77 17.68
C THR A 176 -0.54 46.14 18.20
N GLN A 177 0.27 46.21 19.25
CA GLN A 177 0.84 47.47 19.72
C GLN A 177 1.76 48.12 18.67
N VAL A 178 2.60 47.34 17.97
CA VAL A 178 3.45 47.87 16.88
C VAL A 178 2.59 48.44 15.75
N ALA A 179 1.51 47.78 15.38
CA ALA A 179 0.57 48.28 14.37
C ALA A 179 -0.18 49.54 14.80
N GLN A 180 -0.37 49.76 16.11
CA GLN A 180 -0.92 51.01 16.65
C GLN A 180 0.11 52.15 16.60
N ILE A 181 1.39 51.85 16.86
CA ILE A 181 2.48 52.84 16.80
C ILE A 181 2.80 53.24 15.35
N TYR A 182 2.75 52.27 14.42
CA TYR A 182 3.01 52.45 12.99
C TYR A 182 1.80 52.04 12.14
N PRO A 183 0.68 52.80 12.20
CA PRO A 183 -0.54 52.42 11.50
C PRO A 183 -0.36 52.58 9.99
N VAL A 184 -0.50 51.47 9.25
CA VAL A 184 -0.49 51.49 7.78
C VAL A 184 -1.92 51.71 7.27
N ARG A 185 -2.30 52.97 7.04
CA ARG A 185 -3.66 53.34 6.61
C ARG A 185 -3.68 53.83 5.15
N PRO A 186 -4.77 53.57 4.41
CA PRO A 186 -5.04 54.28 3.16
C PRO A 186 -5.25 55.77 3.45
N LEU A 187 -4.71 56.67 2.62
CA LEU A 187 -4.85 58.12 2.83
C LEU A 187 -6.27 58.59 2.42
N ASP A 188 -7.26 58.39 3.29
CA ASP A 188 -8.57 59.07 3.27
C ASP A 188 -9.35 58.73 4.56
N GLU A 189 -8.94 59.32 5.68
CA GLU A 189 -9.77 59.51 6.87
C GLU A 189 -9.42 60.86 7.48
N GLN A 190 -10.07 61.90 6.97
CA GLN A 190 -10.31 63.11 7.74
C GLN A 190 -11.32 62.73 8.83
N SER A 191 -10.83 62.28 9.99
CA SER A 191 -11.67 62.21 11.19
C SER A 191 -12.06 63.64 11.60
N PRO A 192 -13.33 63.94 11.92
CA PRO A 192 -13.72 65.25 12.38
C PRO A 192 -13.25 65.41 13.84
N GLY A 193 -12.13 66.12 14.06
CA GLY A 193 -11.72 66.43 15.43
C GLY A 193 -10.30 66.98 15.60
N HIS A 194 -10.22 68.31 15.63
CA HIS A 194 -9.16 69.16 16.22
C HIS A 194 -7.82 69.37 15.50
N LYS A 195 -7.63 70.65 15.11
CA LYS A 195 -6.34 71.35 14.92
C LYS A 195 -5.59 71.48 16.26
N PRO A 196 -4.25 71.67 16.27
CA PRO A 196 -3.63 73.00 16.09
C PRO A 196 -2.49 72.93 15.05
N GLY A 197 -2.34 73.82 14.07
CA GLY A 197 -2.15 75.26 14.24
C GLY A 197 -0.68 75.63 13.97
N LEU A 198 -0.30 75.79 12.69
CA LEU A 198 0.60 76.87 12.26
C LEU A 198 0.34 77.21 10.78
N THR A 199 0.03 78.48 10.57
CA THR A 199 -0.36 79.19 9.35
C THR A 199 0.68 79.09 8.23
N SER A 200 0.32 79.06 6.95
CA SER A 200 0.07 80.28 6.16
C SER A 200 -0.81 80.04 4.91
N ASN A 201 -1.76 80.95 4.71
CA ASN A 201 -2.77 81.00 3.65
C ASN A 201 -2.17 81.23 2.25
N ILE A 202 -2.72 80.57 1.22
CA ILE A 202 -3.13 81.21 -0.06
C ILE A 202 -4.40 80.52 -0.56
N VAL A 203 -5.45 81.31 -0.76
CA VAL A 203 -6.75 80.95 -1.36
C VAL A 203 -6.58 80.73 -2.86
N LYS A 204 -7.21 79.67 -3.41
CA LYS A 204 -7.85 79.72 -4.73
C LYS A 204 -8.95 78.65 -4.83
N THR A 205 -10.15 79.16 -5.04
CA THR A 205 -11.43 78.52 -5.34
C THR A 205 -11.39 77.76 -6.67
N GLY A 206 -12.16 76.67 -6.78
CA GLY A 206 -12.43 76.01 -8.06
C GLY A 206 -13.08 74.63 -7.95
N ASN A 207 -14.42 74.65 -7.98
CA ASN A 207 -15.39 73.65 -8.44
C ASN A 207 -15.45 72.23 -7.87
N ALA A 208 -16.66 71.91 -7.40
CA ALA A 208 -17.20 70.58 -7.19
C ALA A 208 -17.43 69.85 -8.52
N GLU A 209 -17.16 68.55 -8.53
CA GLU A 209 -17.92 67.59 -9.32
C GLU A 209 -17.78 66.20 -8.69
N SER A 210 -18.90 65.67 -8.22
CA SER A 210 -19.06 64.30 -7.74
C SER A 210 -19.39 63.37 -8.90
N MET A 211 -18.66 62.27 -9.06
CA MET A 211 -19.16 61.07 -9.72
C MET A 211 -18.58 59.82 -9.02
N LEU A 212 -19.47 58.85 -8.82
CA LEU A 212 -19.39 57.64 -7.99
C LEU A 212 -18.71 56.45 -8.75
N PRO A 213 -18.61 55.23 -8.17
CA PRO A 213 -17.38 54.46 -8.09
C PRO A 213 -17.34 53.26 -9.06
N ASN A 214 -16.15 52.85 -9.49
CA ASN A 214 -15.87 51.43 -9.80
C ASN A 214 -14.39 51.19 -10.11
N GLY A 215 -13.83 50.12 -9.56
CA GLY A 215 -12.51 49.57 -9.89
C GLY A 215 -11.51 49.70 -8.74
N SER A 216 -11.19 48.56 -8.13
CA SER A 216 -10.11 48.34 -7.15
C SER A 216 -8.73 48.81 -7.69
N GLN A 217 -8.48 50.11 -7.67
CA GLN A 217 -7.17 50.70 -7.88
C GLN A 217 -6.53 50.91 -6.51
N SER A 218 -5.42 50.22 -6.26
CA SER A 218 -4.63 50.24 -5.02
C SER A 218 -4.42 51.66 -4.49
N ARG A 219 -5.19 52.06 -3.48
CA ARG A 219 -5.09 53.35 -2.79
C ARG A 219 -3.69 53.50 -2.16
N PRO A 220 -3.04 54.68 -2.22
CA PRO A 220 -1.73 54.86 -1.61
C PRO A 220 -1.81 54.65 -0.09
N LEU A 221 -0.94 53.78 0.42
CA LEU A 221 -0.78 53.51 1.84
C LEU A 221 0.28 54.47 2.43
N GLY A 222 0.06 54.86 3.68
CA GLY A 222 1.00 55.68 4.44
C GLY A 222 1.12 55.22 5.90
N ILE A 223 2.15 55.70 6.58
CA ILE A 223 2.35 55.53 8.03
C ILE A 223 2.30 56.91 8.67
N LEU A 224 1.45 57.11 9.69
CA LEU A 224 1.31 58.40 10.41
C LEU A 224 1.09 59.60 9.45
N ASP A 225 0.17 59.44 8.49
CA ASP A 225 -0.18 60.42 7.43
C ASP A 225 0.95 60.79 6.45
N LEU A 226 2.05 60.03 6.44
CA LEU A 226 3.14 60.18 5.48
C LEU A 226 3.05 59.12 4.38
N GLN A 227 3.17 59.53 3.12
CA GLN A 227 3.12 58.65 1.96
C GLN A 227 4.51 58.28 1.43
N LEU A 228 4.62 57.10 0.84
CA LEU A 228 5.73 56.73 -0.02
C LEU A 228 5.48 57.31 -1.42
N SER A 229 6.22 58.36 -1.80
CA SER A 229 6.06 58.97 -3.12
C SER A 229 6.44 57.96 -4.21
N LYS A 230 5.49 57.63 -5.10
CA LYS A 230 5.83 56.97 -6.36
C LYS A 230 6.54 58.02 -7.21
N LEU A 231 7.79 57.76 -7.60
CA LEU A 231 8.58 58.65 -8.43
C LEU A 231 7.90 58.86 -9.79
N SER A 232 6.98 59.82 -9.89
CA SER A 232 6.44 60.27 -11.17
C SER A 232 7.41 61.31 -11.72
N VAL A 233 8.09 60.96 -12.81
CA VAL A 233 9.16 61.73 -13.47
C VAL A 233 8.66 63.06 -14.10
N LYS A 234 7.46 63.56 -13.76
CA LYS A 234 6.81 64.68 -14.48
C LYS A 234 6.35 65.87 -13.61
N LYS A 235 7.02 66.18 -12.49
CA LYS A 235 6.78 67.47 -11.80
C LYS A 235 8.04 68.33 -11.77
N THR A 236 7.97 69.47 -12.44
CA THR A 236 9.00 70.52 -12.59
C THR A 236 9.10 71.41 -11.34
N GLY A 237 9.18 70.80 -10.15
CA GLY A 237 9.22 71.52 -8.87
C GLY A 237 10.45 71.17 -8.05
N TYR A 238 11.60 71.78 -8.36
CA TYR A 238 12.90 71.59 -7.68
C TYR A 238 12.86 71.69 -6.13
N PHE A 239 11.83 72.33 -5.56
CA PHE A 239 11.61 72.48 -4.12
C PHE A 239 10.61 71.48 -3.50
N SER A 240 9.64 70.95 -4.26
CA SER A 240 8.66 69.97 -3.74
C SER A 240 9.34 68.64 -3.46
N ASP A 241 10.22 68.24 -4.38
CA ASP A 241 10.85 66.92 -4.40
C ASP A 241 11.67 66.64 -3.12
N LYS A 242 12.42 67.61 -2.60
CA LYS A 242 13.22 67.44 -1.37
C LYS A 242 12.36 67.10 -0.15
N THR A 243 11.22 67.77 -0.02
CA THR A 243 10.30 67.53 1.10
C THR A 243 9.58 66.18 0.96
N GLU A 244 9.25 65.78 -0.27
CA GLU A 244 8.63 64.48 -0.57
C GLU A 244 9.60 63.30 -0.37
N PHE A 245 10.87 63.47 -0.74
CA PHE A 245 11.93 62.50 -0.46
C PHE A 245 12.16 62.33 1.04
N GLN A 246 12.17 63.42 1.81
CA GLN A 246 12.29 63.35 3.27
C GLN A 246 11.11 62.62 3.89
N LYS A 247 9.87 62.89 3.47
CA LYS A 247 8.67 62.17 3.92
C LYS A 247 8.75 60.68 3.61
N SER A 248 9.13 60.33 2.38
CA SER A 248 9.30 58.93 1.95
C SER A 248 10.38 58.21 2.78
N SER A 249 11.47 58.90 3.07
CA SER A 249 12.58 58.38 3.88
C SER A 249 12.15 58.14 5.33
N THR A 250 11.34 59.03 5.90
CA THR A 250 10.73 58.84 7.22
C THR A 250 9.79 57.63 7.25
N VAL A 251 8.95 57.45 6.23
CA VAL A 251 8.05 56.28 6.11
C VAL A 251 8.83 54.98 6.03
N LEU A 252 9.91 54.95 5.24
CA LEU A 252 10.78 53.78 5.14
C LEU A 252 11.51 53.49 6.46
N GLY A 253 11.94 54.54 7.18
CA GLY A 253 12.49 54.41 8.53
C GLY A 253 11.49 53.80 9.52
N TYR A 254 10.23 54.24 9.49
CA TYR A 254 9.16 53.67 10.31
C TYR A 254 8.85 52.22 9.93
N ALA A 255 8.78 51.91 8.63
CA ALA A 255 8.59 50.54 8.17
C ALA A 255 9.74 49.63 8.61
N ALA A 256 11.00 50.07 8.48
CA ALA A 256 12.17 49.33 8.95
C ALA A 256 12.11 49.06 10.46
N HIS A 257 11.75 50.07 11.26
CA HIS A 257 11.62 49.91 12.70
C HIS A 257 10.49 48.92 13.07
N ALA A 258 9.33 49.03 12.43
CA ALA A 258 8.23 48.09 12.62
C ALA A 258 8.62 46.65 12.27
N VAL A 259 9.29 46.44 11.14
CA VAL A 259 9.78 45.12 10.69
C VAL A 259 10.75 44.52 11.70
N SER A 260 11.68 45.31 12.24
CA SER A 260 12.62 44.85 13.26
C SER A 260 11.94 44.43 14.55
N LEU A 261 10.95 45.20 15.01
CA LEU A 261 10.18 44.86 16.21
C LEU A 261 9.40 43.57 15.98
N ILE A 262 8.69 43.46 14.85
CA ILE A 262 7.92 42.26 14.50
C ILE A 262 8.85 41.04 14.42
N ALA A 263 9.99 41.15 13.75
CA ALA A 263 10.97 40.07 13.67
C ALA A 263 11.48 39.64 15.04
N SER A 264 11.77 40.60 15.93
CA SER A 264 12.20 40.31 17.30
C SER A 264 11.11 39.60 18.12
N TYR A 265 9.83 39.96 17.95
CA TYR A 265 8.71 39.36 18.67
C TYR A 265 8.35 37.98 18.14
N LEU A 266 8.50 37.76 16.83
CA LEU A 266 8.35 36.46 16.20
C LEU A 266 9.56 35.55 16.41
N ASN A 267 10.67 36.09 16.96
CA ASN A 267 11.96 35.43 17.10
C ASN A 267 12.52 34.91 15.75
N VAL A 268 12.37 35.72 14.70
CA VAL A 268 12.86 35.42 13.36
C VAL A 268 14.09 36.29 13.05
N PRO A 269 15.27 35.71 12.82
CA PRO A 269 16.45 36.49 12.44
C PRO A 269 16.27 37.04 11.03
N LEU A 270 16.36 38.36 10.87
CA LEU A 270 16.28 39.01 9.56
C LEU A 270 17.50 38.66 8.70
N ARG A 271 17.28 38.40 7.41
CA ARG A 271 18.36 38.15 6.44
C ARG A 271 19.17 39.40 6.17
N TYR A 272 18.52 40.57 6.18
CA TYR A 272 19.16 41.85 5.95
C TYR A 272 19.04 42.75 7.20
N PRO A 273 19.99 42.69 8.15
CA PRO A 273 19.89 43.46 9.38
C PRO A 273 19.74 44.96 9.14
N LEU A 274 19.01 45.63 10.03
CA LEU A 274 18.65 47.04 9.87
C LEU A 274 19.47 47.93 10.83
N ARG A 275 19.98 49.05 10.32
CA ARG A 275 20.55 50.13 11.13
C ARG A 275 19.55 51.28 11.21
N PHE A 276 18.99 51.48 12.40
CA PHE A 276 18.00 52.53 12.62
C PHE A 276 18.65 53.90 12.72
N GLY A 277 18.16 54.83 11.90
CA GLY A 277 18.53 56.24 11.90
C GLY A 277 17.34 57.16 11.65
N GLY A 278 16.11 56.69 11.92
CA GLY A 278 14.88 57.39 11.55
C GLY A 278 14.79 57.58 10.04
N SER A 279 14.72 58.82 9.58
CA SER A 279 14.73 59.16 8.15
C SER A 279 16.06 58.86 7.44
N ARG A 280 17.13 58.52 8.17
CA ARG A 280 18.43 58.10 7.62
C ARG A 280 18.79 56.67 8.02
N SER A 281 17.82 55.75 7.90
CA SER A 281 18.03 54.32 8.19
C SER A 281 18.75 53.61 7.03
N TYR A 282 19.43 52.50 7.33
CA TYR A 282 20.16 51.69 6.35
C TYR A 282 19.81 50.20 6.49
N VAL A 283 19.86 49.47 5.37
CA VAL A 283 19.79 48.00 5.33
C VAL A 283 21.19 47.45 5.07
N LEU A 284 21.52 46.35 5.73
CA LEU A 284 22.80 45.68 5.62
C LEU A 284 22.68 44.44 4.72
N ASP A 285 23.57 44.32 3.73
CA ASP A 285 23.73 43.10 2.93
C ASP A 285 25.07 42.44 3.23
N HIS A 286 25.03 41.14 3.45
CA HIS A 286 26.21 40.30 3.70
C HIS A 286 26.77 39.65 2.43
N ALA A 287 26.23 40.01 1.25
CA ALA A 287 26.75 39.52 -0.02
C ALA A 287 28.28 39.75 -0.13
N PRO A 288 29.06 38.76 -0.60
CA PRO A 288 30.48 38.91 -0.79
C PRO A 288 30.74 40.06 -1.77
N SER A 289 31.44 41.09 -1.29
CA SER A 289 31.84 42.24 -2.09
C SER A 289 32.71 41.78 -3.26
N VAL A 290 32.18 41.85 -4.48
CA VAL A 290 32.99 41.86 -5.69
C VAL A 290 33.50 43.28 -5.84
N GLU A 291 34.57 43.63 -5.12
CA GLU A 291 35.28 44.87 -5.38
C GLU A 291 36.00 44.75 -6.74
N PRO A 292 35.76 45.66 -7.71
CA PRO A 292 36.79 45.94 -8.70
C PRO A 292 37.92 46.64 -7.93
N SER A 293 39.09 46.01 -7.87
CA SER A 293 40.29 46.52 -7.22
C SER A 293 40.56 47.98 -7.61
N SER A 294 40.21 48.93 -6.75
CA SER A 294 40.79 50.26 -6.73
C SER A 294 41.75 50.33 -5.57
N MET A 295 43.01 50.03 -5.89
CA MET A 295 44.14 50.11 -4.98
C MET A 295 44.39 51.57 -4.59
N THR A 296 43.87 52.00 -3.43
CA THR A 296 44.50 53.03 -2.58
C THR A 296 43.80 53.07 -1.22
N ALA A 297 44.23 52.23 -0.29
CA ALA A 297 44.06 52.50 1.13
C ALA A 297 45.23 51.86 1.89
N VAL A 298 46.15 52.72 2.28
CA VAL A 298 47.31 52.45 3.12
C VAL A 298 46.87 51.97 4.52
N VAL A 299 47.44 50.83 4.91
CA VAL A 299 47.80 50.38 6.27
C VAL A 299 46.76 50.61 7.38
N SER A 300 45.99 49.57 7.70
CA SER A 300 45.52 49.35 9.07
C SER A 300 45.75 47.89 9.45
N SER A 301 46.70 47.68 10.35
CA SER A 301 47.13 46.40 10.88
C SER A 301 46.12 45.88 11.92
N VAL A 302 45.13 45.11 11.48
CA VAL A 302 44.31 44.22 12.31
C VAL A 302 44.17 42.91 11.54
N PRO A 303 44.34 41.73 12.17
CA PRO A 303 44.27 40.45 11.46
C PRO A 303 42.90 40.27 10.78
N PRO A 304 42.81 39.55 9.64
CA PRO A 304 41.55 39.32 8.95
C PRO A 304 40.74 38.29 9.74
N SER A 305 40.10 38.73 10.81
CA SER A 305 38.89 38.07 11.28
C SER A 305 37.94 38.02 10.10
N THR A 306 37.33 36.88 9.84
CA THR A 306 36.32 36.51 8.82
C THR A 306 35.05 37.37 8.87
N ARG A 307 35.18 38.69 9.00
CA ARG A 307 34.09 39.65 8.86
C ARG A 307 33.81 39.76 7.37
N MET A 308 32.77 39.06 6.90
CA MET A 308 32.13 39.41 5.64
C MET A 308 31.92 40.92 5.66
N ARG A 309 32.43 41.64 4.66
CA ARG A 309 32.24 43.09 4.58
C ARG A 309 30.77 43.34 4.35
N THR A 310 30.06 43.73 5.40
CA THR A 310 28.66 44.08 5.32
C THR A 310 28.53 45.42 4.62
N MET A 311 27.79 45.46 3.51
CA MET A 311 27.58 46.67 2.73
C MET A 311 26.30 47.36 3.18
N GLU A 312 26.36 48.66 3.48
CA GLU A 312 25.20 49.42 3.97
C GLU A 312 24.49 50.11 2.81
N PHE A 313 23.17 49.99 2.71
CA PHE A 313 22.35 50.59 1.66
C PHE A 313 21.31 51.55 2.28
N PRO A 314 21.20 52.81 1.81
CA PRO A 314 20.34 53.81 2.42
C PRO A 314 18.85 53.56 2.13
N LEU A 315 18.00 53.62 3.16
CA LEU A 315 16.53 53.61 3.04
C LEU A 315 15.95 55.02 2.82
N PHE A 316 16.73 55.91 2.23
CA PHE A 316 16.35 57.28 1.96
C PHE A 316 16.85 57.70 0.59
N PHE A 317 16.21 58.70 0.01
CA PHE A 317 16.60 59.25 -1.29
C PHE A 317 17.49 60.46 -1.09
N ASP A 318 18.72 60.44 -1.60
CA ASP A 318 19.66 61.57 -1.53
C ASP A 318 19.96 62.21 -2.90
N GLY A 319 19.07 62.02 -3.87
CA GLY A 319 19.17 62.57 -5.23
C GLY A 319 20.28 61.97 -6.13
N GLN A 320 21.40 61.54 -5.55
CA GLN A 320 22.58 61.03 -6.27
C GLN A 320 22.61 59.50 -6.38
N GLU A 321 22.02 58.76 -5.43
CA GLU A 321 22.12 57.29 -5.32
C GLU A 321 20.76 56.56 -5.41
N THR A 322 19.89 56.96 -6.35
CA THR A 322 18.53 56.41 -6.46
C THR A 322 18.47 54.89 -6.66
N THR A 323 19.44 54.31 -7.37
CA THR A 323 19.56 52.85 -7.58
C THR A 323 19.90 52.11 -6.29
N ARG A 324 20.80 52.68 -5.47
CA ARG A 324 21.21 52.12 -4.17
C ARG A 324 20.04 52.13 -3.19
N SER A 325 19.28 53.22 -3.15
CA SER A 325 18.07 53.33 -2.33
C SER A 325 16.96 52.39 -2.80
N ALA A 326 16.76 52.25 -4.12
CA ALA A 326 15.79 51.30 -4.67
C ALA A 326 16.14 49.85 -4.29
N TYR A 327 17.43 49.49 -4.30
CA TYR A 327 17.90 48.20 -3.83
C TYR A 327 17.67 48.00 -2.33
N ALA A 328 17.96 49.00 -1.48
CA ALA A 328 17.68 48.94 -0.05
C ALA A 328 16.19 48.68 0.24
N ILE A 329 15.29 49.35 -0.49
CA ILE A 329 13.83 49.16 -0.37
C ILE A 329 13.43 47.73 -0.78
N PHE A 330 14.05 47.19 -1.83
CA PHE A 330 13.85 45.81 -2.24
C PHE A 330 14.28 44.82 -1.15
N LEU A 331 15.45 45.03 -0.53
CA LEU A 331 15.94 44.19 0.57
C LEU A 331 15.02 44.24 1.79
N LEU A 332 14.55 45.44 2.17
CA LEU A 332 13.55 45.58 3.24
C LEU A 332 12.26 44.82 2.90
N ASN A 333 11.81 44.83 1.64
CA ASN A 333 10.67 44.02 1.24
C ASN A 333 10.96 42.51 1.33
N LYS A 334 12.20 42.08 1.07
CA LYS A 334 12.60 40.68 1.22
C LYS A 334 12.57 40.20 2.66
N ASP A 335 12.91 41.06 3.62
CA ASP A 335 12.71 40.75 5.04
C ASP A 335 11.22 40.63 5.40
N ILE A 336 10.36 41.50 4.85
CA ILE A 336 8.90 41.38 5.07
C ILE A 336 8.36 40.08 4.45
N GLU A 337 8.82 39.73 3.24
CA GLU A 337 8.48 38.46 2.58
C GLU A 337 8.94 37.26 3.40
N GLN A 338 10.12 37.32 4.02
CA GLN A 338 10.58 36.29 4.95
C GLN A 338 9.63 36.14 6.14
N LEU A 339 9.18 37.25 6.74
CA LEU A 339 8.24 37.21 7.87
C LEU A 339 6.86 36.68 7.45
N LEU A 340 6.38 37.03 6.25
CA LEU A 340 5.15 36.49 5.68
C LEU A 340 5.26 34.98 5.45
N ASN A 341 6.36 34.51 4.86
CA ASN A 341 6.63 33.09 4.65
C ASN A 341 6.70 32.32 5.99
N TYR A 342 7.27 32.94 7.03
CA TYR A 342 7.34 32.34 8.37
C TYR A 342 5.96 32.07 8.96
N ILE A 343 4.97 32.91 8.68
CA ILE A 343 3.57 32.71 9.09
C ILE A 343 2.72 31.97 8.04
N GLY A 344 3.33 31.45 6.97
CA GLY A 344 2.64 30.68 5.92
C GLY A 344 1.85 31.53 4.90
N ALA A 345 2.19 32.81 4.73
CA ALA A 345 1.52 33.73 3.82
C ALA A 345 2.41 34.17 2.64
N GLU A 346 1.80 34.39 1.48
CA GLU A 346 2.49 34.91 0.30
C GLU A 346 2.54 36.44 0.28
N SER A 347 3.65 36.99 -0.23
CA SER A 347 3.80 38.43 -0.44
C SER A 347 3.10 38.91 -1.71
N LEU A 348 2.65 40.17 -1.71
CA LEU A 348 2.08 40.85 -2.89
C LEU A 348 3.16 41.27 -3.91
N GLY A 349 4.42 40.92 -3.68
CA GLY A 349 5.55 41.19 -4.56
C GLY A 349 6.56 42.23 -4.03
N PRO A 350 7.67 42.43 -4.76
CA PRO A 350 8.88 43.11 -4.28
C PRO A 350 8.78 44.63 -4.10
N ARG A 351 7.76 45.26 -4.69
CA ARG A 351 7.57 46.73 -4.68
C ARG A 351 6.51 47.19 -3.69
N HIS A 352 5.96 46.28 -2.89
CA HIS A 352 4.77 46.50 -2.09
C HIS A 352 5.05 46.54 -0.57
N VAL A 353 6.15 47.20 -0.15
CA VAL A 353 6.61 47.25 1.25
C VAL A 353 5.48 47.52 2.24
N LEU A 354 4.73 48.62 2.07
CA LEU A 354 3.66 48.97 3.01
C LEU A 354 2.46 48.03 2.92
N ALA A 355 2.13 47.51 1.74
CA ALA A 355 1.00 46.58 1.60
C ALA A 355 1.33 45.22 2.20
N ASN A 356 2.55 44.71 2.00
CA ASN A 356 3.06 43.49 2.61
C ASN A 356 3.15 43.62 4.14
N LEU A 357 3.62 44.78 4.65
CA LEU A 357 3.64 45.06 6.09
C LEU A 357 2.23 45.07 6.68
N LYS A 358 1.26 45.71 6.00
CA LYS A 358 -0.14 45.72 6.41
C LYS A 358 -0.74 44.30 6.40
N GLN A 359 -0.46 43.51 5.37
CA GLN A 359 -0.91 42.13 5.28
C GLN A 359 -0.34 41.30 6.42
N LEU A 360 0.97 41.42 6.69
CA LEU A 360 1.66 40.74 7.80
C LEU A 360 0.98 41.03 9.14
N THR A 361 0.77 42.31 9.46
CA THR A 361 0.11 42.69 10.73
C THR A 361 -1.34 42.21 10.78
N THR A 362 -2.07 42.24 9.66
CA THR A 362 -3.48 41.81 9.60
C THR A 362 -3.62 40.31 9.85
N ILE A 363 -2.75 39.49 9.26
CA ILE A 363 -2.78 38.03 9.45
C ILE A 363 -2.48 37.68 10.90
N ILE A 364 -1.47 38.31 11.49
CA ILE A 364 -1.08 38.06 12.89
C ILE A 364 -2.17 38.53 13.87
N GLN A 365 -2.89 39.60 13.55
CA GLN A 365 -4.03 40.09 14.34
C GLN A 365 -5.30 39.23 14.20
N SER A 366 -5.35 38.32 13.22
CA SER A 366 -6.50 37.44 13.04
C SER A 366 -6.57 36.35 14.13
N GLN A 367 -7.77 35.84 14.39
CA GLN A 367 -7.95 34.72 15.33
C GLN A 367 -7.29 33.43 14.83
N GLN A 368 -7.13 33.27 13.50
CA GLN A 368 -6.51 32.11 12.87
C GLN A 368 -5.02 31.96 13.25
N TYR A 369 -4.34 33.06 13.59
CA TYR A 369 -2.94 33.00 14.02
C TYR A 369 -2.74 32.32 15.38
N VAL A 370 -3.76 32.37 16.24
CA VAL A 370 -3.74 31.82 17.60
C VAL A 370 -4.20 30.36 17.62
N SER A 371 -5.21 30.04 16.81
CA SER A 371 -5.78 28.71 16.70
C SER A 371 -4.95 27.86 15.74
N ILE A 372 -3.92 27.19 16.27
CA ILE A 372 -3.21 26.14 15.55
C ILE A 372 -3.90 24.82 15.92
N ASP A 373 -4.65 24.25 14.97
CA ASP A 373 -5.20 22.89 15.08
C ASP A 373 -4.11 21.83 14.82
#